data_AF-A0A109FBH0-F1
#
_entry.id   AF-A0A109FBH0-F1
#
_cell.length_a   1.000
_cell.length_b   1.000
_cell.length_c   1.000
_cell.angle_alpha   90.00
_cell.angle_beta   90.00
_cell.angle_gamma   90.00
#
_symmetry.space_group_name_H-M   'P 1'
#
loop_
_entity.id
_entity.type
_entity.pdbx_description
1 polymer ?
#
loop_
_entity_poly.entity_id
_entity_poly.type
_entity_poly.pdbx_seq_one_letter_code
_entity_poly.pdbx_strand_id
1 'polypeptide(L)'
;LPPHLLADPSQPDIIDEALTLFRANSLFRNFEIKNPADRALIYLTLFIGDCLGRIAHARTWGPQDAQKYLTTHALSQFSLPGEPGFPLNQVFVGANPGDRLAADALRSYLTQARQETVLRLVERYVYSPTDPSTEGGKKASKWWMAFSVMVWATTFPKRKNSSALYDATCKHGDIECRGNIQQLSSLQFVQCLNYGELSRIGTDNAASACAKVVGHNWDAREQHCVDGKRGRKLLRKSVKRTHKHEVQKSATVLINDEVICVHDGSWQSCPGGHEIGDFVRQIEAEWKRINPEKKHAE
;
A
#
# COMPACT_ATOMS: atom_id res chain seq x y z
N LEU A 1 -25.88 -24.45 -19.14
CA LEU A 1 -25.18 -23.17 -19.37
C LEU A 1 -24.23 -23.36 -20.53
N PRO A 2 -24.07 -22.38 -21.46
CA PRO A 2 -23.12 -22.52 -22.54
C PRO A 2 -21.70 -22.64 -21.95
N PRO A 3 -20.80 -23.38 -22.60
CA PRO A 3 -19.43 -23.53 -22.14
C PRO A 3 -18.82 -22.14 -22.02
N HIS A 4 -18.23 -21.83 -20.87
CA HIS A 4 -17.43 -20.62 -20.70
C HIS A 4 -16.49 -20.52 -21.91
N LEU A 5 -16.64 -19.45 -22.68
CA LEU A 5 -15.71 -19.10 -23.77
C LEU A 5 -14.31 -19.26 -23.18
N LEU A 6 -13.55 -20.22 -23.71
CA LEU A 6 -12.16 -20.45 -23.30
C LEU A 6 -11.46 -19.11 -23.55
N ALA A 7 -11.14 -18.40 -22.46
CA ALA A 7 -10.43 -17.13 -22.55
C ALA A 7 -9.14 -17.37 -23.32
N ASP A 8 -8.89 -16.55 -24.35
CA ASP A 8 -7.67 -16.62 -25.13
C ASP A 8 -6.48 -16.40 -24.19
N PRO A 9 -5.59 -17.39 -23.99
CA PRO A 9 -4.47 -17.28 -23.06
C PRO A 9 -3.44 -16.23 -23.48
N SER A 10 -3.55 -15.68 -24.70
CA SER A 10 -2.72 -14.58 -25.17
C SER A 10 -3.22 -13.19 -24.76
N GLN A 11 -4.47 -13.09 -24.28
CA GLN A 11 -5.03 -11.81 -23.83
C GLN A 11 -4.81 -11.59 -22.33
N PRO A 12 -4.54 -10.35 -21.91
CA PRO A 12 -4.37 -10.02 -20.50
C PRO A 12 -5.67 -10.29 -19.75
N ASP A 13 -5.57 -11.02 -18.64
CA ASP A 13 -6.70 -11.29 -17.76
C ASP A 13 -6.78 -10.28 -16.59
N ILE A 14 -7.77 -10.46 -15.72
CA ILE A 14 -8.02 -9.58 -14.57
C ILE A 14 -6.84 -9.52 -13.58
N ILE A 15 -6.01 -10.56 -13.53
CA ILE A 15 -4.82 -10.62 -12.66
C ILE A 15 -3.70 -9.78 -13.30
N ASP A 16 -3.51 -9.89 -14.61
CA ASP A 16 -2.57 -9.03 -15.33
C ASP A 16 -2.97 -7.56 -15.24
N GLU A 17 -4.27 -7.27 -15.36
CA GLU A 17 -4.81 -5.92 -15.16
C GLU A 17 -4.55 -5.43 -13.72
N ALA A 18 -4.86 -6.24 -12.70
CA ALA A 18 -4.62 -5.87 -11.31
C ALA A 18 -3.14 -5.60 -11.01
N LEU A 19 -2.23 -6.43 -11.53
CA LEU A 19 -0.78 -6.26 -11.37
C LEU A 19 -0.28 -5.01 -12.11
N THR A 20 -0.79 -4.76 -13.32
CA THR A 20 -0.45 -3.57 -14.11
C THR A 20 -0.91 -2.29 -13.42
N LEU A 21 -2.14 -2.27 -12.92
CA LEU A 21 -2.75 -1.11 -12.29
C LEU A 21 -2.34 -0.93 -10.83
N PHE A 22 -1.78 -1.95 -10.17
CA PHE A 22 -1.51 -1.96 -8.73
C PHE A 22 -0.79 -0.70 -8.26
N ARG A 23 0.29 -0.29 -8.94
CA ARG A 23 1.09 0.87 -8.54
C ARG A 23 0.30 2.16 -8.61
N ALA A 24 -0.52 2.34 -9.65
CA ALA A 24 -1.38 3.51 -9.80
C ALA A 24 -2.52 3.46 -8.78
N ASN A 25 -3.26 2.36 -8.73
CA ASN A 25 -4.43 2.17 -7.85
C ASN A 25 -4.08 2.27 -6.36
N SER A 26 -2.90 1.81 -5.96
CA SER A 26 -2.45 1.94 -4.58
C SER A 26 -2.33 3.41 -4.15
N LEU A 27 -2.02 4.32 -5.07
CA LEU A 27 -1.86 5.76 -4.83
C LEU A 27 -3.18 6.55 -4.83
N PHE A 28 -4.33 5.91 -5.11
CA PHE A 28 -5.63 6.58 -5.12
C PHE A 28 -6.40 6.31 -3.83
N ARG A 29 -7.00 7.37 -3.27
CA ARG A 29 -7.78 7.33 -2.02
C ARG A 29 -9.20 6.79 -2.21
N ASN A 30 -9.78 7.05 -3.39
CA ASN A 30 -11.16 6.73 -3.73
C ASN A 30 -11.18 5.88 -4.99
N PHE A 31 -11.94 4.79 -4.98
CA PHE A 31 -12.19 3.95 -6.14
C PHE A 31 -13.71 3.89 -6.34
N GLU A 32 -14.20 4.43 -7.47
CA GLU A 32 -15.62 4.36 -7.81
C GLU A 32 -15.93 2.97 -8.40
N ILE A 33 -16.79 2.21 -7.74
CA ILE A 33 -17.17 0.87 -8.20
C ILE A 33 -18.31 0.99 -9.19
N LYS A 34 -18.04 0.70 -10.47
CA LYS A 34 -19.02 0.76 -11.55
C LYS A 34 -19.56 -0.61 -11.91
N ASN A 35 -18.74 -1.65 -11.81
CA ASN A 35 -19.09 -2.99 -12.24
C ASN A 35 -18.55 -4.09 -11.30
N PRO A 36 -18.95 -5.37 -11.49
CA PRO A 36 -18.42 -6.48 -10.70
C PRO A 36 -16.93 -6.77 -10.89
N ALA A 37 -16.33 -6.41 -12.03
CA ALA A 37 -14.90 -6.60 -12.28
C ALA A 37 -14.04 -5.64 -11.42
N ASP A 38 -14.52 -4.42 -11.18
CA ASP A 38 -13.90 -3.45 -10.27
C ASP A 38 -13.73 -4.01 -8.86
N ARG A 39 -14.69 -4.81 -8.40
CA ARG A 39 -14.63 -5.50 -7.09
C ARG A 39 -13.50 -6.53 -7.07
N ALA A 40 -13.32 -7.28 -8.15
CA ALA A 40 -12.21 -8.22 -8.29
C ALA A 40 -10.86 -7.48 -8.32
N LEU A 41 -10.76 -6.36 -9.06
CA LEU A 41 -9.56 -5.52 -9.11
C LEU A 41 -9.16 -4.97 -7.74
N ILE A 42 -10.11 -4.43 -6.97
CA ILE A 42 -9.85 -3.92 -5.62
C ILE A 42 -9.37 -5.06 -4.71
N TYR A 43 -10.02 -6.22 -4.75
CA TYR A 43 -9.62 -7.38 -3.95
C TYR A 43 -8.18 -7.82 -4.27
N LEU A 44 -7.86 -7.97 -5.55
CA LEU A 44 -6.53 -8.37 -6.00
C LEU A 44 -5.48 -7.31 -5.63
N THR A 45 -5.82 -6.02 -5.75
CA THR A 45 -4.95 -4.91 -5.33
C THR A 45 -4.59 -5.00 -3.84
N LEU A 46 -5.57 -5.27 -2.97
CA LEU A 46 -5.31 -5.49 -1.54
C LEU A 46 -4.42 -6.71 -1.29
N PHE A 47 -4.70 -7.81 -1.99
CA PHE A 47 -3.95 -9.04 -1.84
C PHE A 47 -2.48 -8.88 -2.28
N ILE A 48 -2.23 -8.16 -3.39
CA ILE A 48 -0.88 -7.80 -3.84
C ILE A 48 -0.16 -6.99 -2.76
N GLY A 49 -0.83 -6.00 -2.15
CA GLY A 49 -0.28 -5.21 -1.05
C GLY A 49 0.15 -6.06 0.15
N ASP A 50 -0.70 -7.01 0.57
CA ASP A 50 -0.38 -7.95 1.66
C ASP A 50 0.80 -8.88 1.30
N CYS A 51 0.86 -9.39 0.07
CA CYS A 51 2.01 -10.18 -0.41
C CYS A 51 3.32 -9.39 -0.33
N LEU A 52 3.33 -8.14 -0.82
CA LEU A 52 4.51 -7.28 -0.75
C LEU A 52 4.90 -6.96 0.71
N GLY A 53 3.92 -6.73 1.58
CA GLY A 53 4.15 -6.50 3.01
C GLY A 53 4.83 -7.70 3.70
N ARG A 54 4.47 -8.93 3.32
CA ARG A 54 5.08 -10.17 3.85
C ARG A 54 6.51 -10.36 3.37
N ILE A 55 6.78 -10.14 2.08
CA ILE A 55 8.15 -10.18 1.53
C ILE A 55 9.03 -9.14 2.25
N ALA A 56 8.51 -7.93 2.47
CA ALA A 56 9.23 -6.87 3.15
C ALA A 56 9.57 -7.21 4.61
N HIS A 57 8.69 -7.95 5.29
CA HIS A 57 8.91 -8.36 6.68
C HIS A 57 10.01 -9.41 6.81
N ALA A 58 10.08 -10.35 5.87
CA ALA A 58 11.06 -11.42 5.88
C ALA A 58 12.51 -10.92 5.69
N ARG A 59 12.70 -9.83 4.94
CA ARG A 59 13.99 -9.15 4.64
C ARG A 59 15.05 -9.96 3.90
N THR A 60 15.01 -11.30 3.96
CA THR A 60 16.05 -12.19 3.43
C THR A 60 15.55 -13.21 2.42
N TRP A 61 14.24 -13.24 2.12
CA TRP A 61 13.68 -14.22 1.19
C TRP A 61 14.25 -14.06 -0.22
N GLY A 62 14.71 -15.18 -0.77
CA GLY A 62 14.90 -15.31 -2.21
C GLY A 62 13.57 -15.62 -2.92
N PRO A 63 13.60 -15.73 -4.26
CA PRO A 63 12.39 -16.00 -5.06
C PRO A 63 11.69 -17.29 -4.64
N GLN A 64 12.45 -18.35 -4.31
CA GLN A 64 11.90 -19.64 -3.91
C GLN A 64 11.22 -19.59 -2.53
N ASP A 65 11.81 -18.88 -1.57
CA ASP A 65 11.23 -18.71 -0.24
C ASP A 65 9.93 -17.90 -0.29
N ALA A 66 9.95 -16.80 -1.06
CA ALA A 66 8.78 -15.97 -1.29
C ALA A 66 7.66 -16.76 -1.98
N GLN A 67 7.99 -17.51 -3.04
CA GLN A 67 7.02 -18.35 -3.77
C GLN A 67 6.37 -19.36 -2.83
N LYS A 68 7.16 -20.12 -2.07
CA LYS A 68 6.67 -21.16 -1.17
C LYS A 68 5.75 -20.59 -0.08
N TYR A 69 6.19 -19.51 0.57
CA TYR A 69 5.42 -18.90 1.64
C TYR A 69 4.12 -18.30 1.11
N LEU A 70 4.19 -17.50 0.05
CA LEU A 70 3.01 -16.83 -0.50
C LEU A 70 2.02 -17.81 -1.15
N THR A 71 2.48 -18.93 -1.71
CA THR A 71 1.58 -19.99 -2.20
C THR A 71 0.79 -20.60 -1.05
N THR A 72 1.44 -20.83 0.10
CA THR A 72 0.75 -21.30 1.31
C THR A 72 -0.23 -20.25 1.82
N HIS A 73 0.15 -18.96 1.79
CA HIS A 73 -0.71 -17.85 2.17
C HIS A 73 -1.94 -17.71 1.27
N ALA A 74 -1.80 -17.91 -0.03
CA ALA A 74 -2.90 -17.87 -0.99
C ALA A 74 -4.00 -18.91 -0.67
N LEU A 75 -3.60 -20.07 -0.12
CA LEU A 75 -4.47 -21.16 0.30
C LEU A 75 -5.03 -21.01 1.73
N SER A 76 -4.46 -20.10 2.53
CA SER A 76 -4.87 -19.92 3.93
C SER A 76 -6.31 -19.42 4.03
N GLN A 77 -6.99 -19.69 5.15
CA GLN A 77 -8.36 -19.26 5.36
C GLN A 77 -8.46 -17.72 5.36
N PHE A 78 -9.38 -17.18 4.55
CA PHE A 78 -9.62 -15.74 4.45
C PHE A 78 -11.11 -15.40 4.57
N SER A 79 -11.43 -14.21 5.04
CA SER A 79 -12.81 -13.72 5.07
C SER A 79 -13.26 -13.30 3.66
N LEU A 80 -14.48 -13.68 3.28
CA LEU A 80 -15.15 -13.20 2.07
C LEU A 80 -15.84 -11.86 2.31
N PRO A 81 -16.13 -11.10 1.25
CA PRO A 81 -17.09 -10.01 1.33
C PRO A 81 -18.40 -10.45 1.96
N GLY A 82 -18.87 -9.72 2.97
CA GLY A 82 -20.03 -10.04 3.80
C GLY A 82 -19.71 -10.83 5.08
N GLU A 83 -18.54 -11.47 5.20
CA GLU A 83 -18.14 -12.20 6.40
C GLU A 83 -17.49 -11.28 7.45
N PRO A 84 -17.65 -11.57 8.76
CA PRO A 84 -16.88 -10.91 9.81
C PRO A 84 -15.37 -11.02 9.53
N GLY A 85 -14.68 -9.89 9.58
CA GLY A 85 -13.23 -9.82 9.33
C GLY A 85 -12.83 -9.38 7.92
N PHE A 86 -13.75 -9.28 6.95
CA PHE A 86 -13.43 -8.66 5.66
C PHE A 86 -13.37 -7.13 5.78
N PRO A 87 -12.24 -6.49 5.42
CA PRO A 87 -12.01 -5.06 5.71
C PRO A 87 -12.93 -4.11 4.92
N LEU A 88 -13.57 -4.55 3.84
CA LEU A 88 -14.35 -3.68 2.93
C LEU A 88 -15.86 -4.00 2.88
N ASN A 89 -16.44 -4.56 3.93
CA ASN A 89 -17.88 -4.92 3.96
C ASN A 89 -18.85 -3.75 3.73
N GLN A 90 -18.40 -2.50 3.90
CA GLN A 90 -19.23 -1.32 3.60
C GLN A 90 -19.40 -1.07 2.10
N VAL A 91 -18.49 -1.62 1.28
CA VAL A 91 -18.39 -1.36 -0.15
C VAL A 91 -18.66 -2.62 -0.96
N PHE A 92 -18.36 -3.78 -0.39
CA PHE A 92 -18.65 -5.06 -0.99
C PHE A 92 -19.86 -5.71 -0.32
N VAL A 93 -20.93 -5.85 -1.11
CA VAL A 93 -22.07 -6.68 -0.73
C VAL A 93 -21.67 -8.14 -0.98
N GLY A 94 -21.69 -8.94 0.09
CA GLY A 94 -21.44 -10.38 0.02
C GLY A 94 -22.57 -11.14 -0.66
N ALA A 95 -22.39 -12.47 -0.78
CA ALA A 95 -23.49 -13.35 -1.17
C ALA A 95 -24.68 -13.18 -0.19
N ASN A 96 -25.91 -13.37 -0.69
CA ASN A 96 -27.11 -13.25 0.14
C ASN A 96 -27.02 -14.21 1.35
N PRO A 97 -27.49 -13.79 2.55
CA PRO A 97 -27.52 -14.65 3.71
C PRO A 97 -28.29 -15.95 3.41
N GLY A 98 -27.58 -17.09 3.41
CA GLY A 98 -28.15 -18.42 3.13
C GLY A 98 -27.66 -19.06 1.82
N ASP A 99 -27.05 -18.31 0.90
CA ASP A 99 -26.50 -18.87 -0.34
C ASP A 99 -25.07 -19.41 -0.15
N ARG A 100 -24.99 -20.58 0.50
CA ARG A 100 -23.72 -21.26 0.77
C ARG A 100 -22.99 -21.65 -0.52
N LEU A 101 -23.73 -22.01 -1.57
CA LEU A 101 -23.16 -22.43 -2.85
C LEU A 101 -22.42 -21.28 -3.54
N ALA A 102 -23.02 -20.09 -3.58
CA ALA A 102 -22.35 -18.92 -4.13
C ALA A 102 -21.12 -18.50 -3.32
N ALA A 103 -21.19 -18.60 -1.99
CA ALA A 103 -20.06 -18.32 -1.11
C ALA A 103 -18.88 -19.30 -1.34
N ASP A 104 -19.17 -20.59 -1.48
CA ASP A 104 -18.16 -21.62 -1.76
C ASP A 104 -17.55 -21.45 -3.16
N ALA A 105 -18.37 -21.12 -4.17
CA ALA A 105 -17.90 -20.81 -5.51
C ALA A 105 -16.99 -19.57 -5.54
N LEU A 106 -17.37 -18.49 -4.83
CA LEU A 106 -16.54 -17.29 -4.70
C LEU A 106 -15.22 -17.58 -3.99
N ARG A 107 -15.25 -18.39 -2.92
CA ARG A 107 -14.04 -18.81 -2.19
C ARG A 107 -13.11 -19.61 -3.08
N SER A 108 -13.65 -20.54 -3.87
CA SER A 108 -12.87 -21.32 -4.83
C SER A 108 -12.22 -20.42 -5.88
N TYR A 109 -12.99 -19.50 -6.48
CA TYR A 109 -12.48 -18.53 -7.45
C TYR A 109 -11.37 -17.65 -6.88
N LEU A 110 -11.58 -17.05 -5.69
CA LEU A 110 -10.59 -16.18 -5.07
C LEU A 110 -9.33 -16.94 -4.64
N THR A 111 -9.47 -18.20 -4.23
CA THR A 111 -8.31 -19.07 -3.95
C THR A 111 -7.45 -19.25 -5.20
N GLN A 112 -8.08 -19.58 -6.34
CA GLN A 112 -7.37 -19.74 -7.61
C GLN A 112 -6.72 -18.41 -8.06
N ALA A 113 -7.46 -17.31 -7.99
CA ALA A 113 -6.96 -15.99 -8.37
C ALA A 113 -5.75 -15.56 -7.51
N ARG A 114 -5.77 -15.87 -6.20
CA ARG A 114 -4.63 -15.62 -5.31
C ARG A 114 -3.40 -16.43 -5.69
N GLN A 115 -3.56 -17.71 -6.00
CA GLN A 115 -2.43 -18.57 -6.39
C GLN A 115 -1.75 -18.05 -7.67
N GLU A 116 -2.56 -17.75 -8.69
CA GLU A 116 -2.07 -17.18 -9.95
C GLU A 116 -1.44 -15.79 -9.74
N THR A 117 -2.02 -14.95 -8.89
CA THR A 117 -1.45 -13.66 -8.52
C THR A 117 -0.07 -13.81 -7.89
N VAL A 118 0.10 -14.77 -6.96
CA VAL A 118 1.40 -15.02 -6.32
C VAL A 118 2.44 -15.44 -7.34
N LEU A 119 2.11 -16.41 -8.20
CA LEU A 119 3.02 -16.90 -9.23
C LEU A 119 3.52 -15.76 -10.12
N ARG A 120 2.59 -14.97 -10.67
CA ARG A 120 2.94 -13.86 -11.57
C ARG A 120 3.66 -12.73 -10.85
N LEU A 121 3.23 -12.37 -9.64
CA LEU A 121 3.84 -11.32 -8.82
C LEU A 121 5.30 -11.64 -8.49
N VAL A 122 5.57 -12.85 -8.01
CA VAL A 122 6.93 -13.23 -7.58
C VAL A 122 7.86 -13.32 -8.78
N GLU A 123 7.46 -14.04 -9.84
CA GLU A 123 8.32 -14.31 -10.99
C GLU A 123 8.49 -13.09 -11.90
N ARG A 124 7.39 -12.43 -12.29
CA ARG A 124 7.43 -11.41 -13.35
C ARG A 124 7.69 -9.99 -12.84
N TYR A 125 7.50 -9.76 -11.55
CA TYR A 125 7.51 -8.41 -10.99
C TYR A 125 8.50 -8.23 -9.83
N VAL A 126 8.41 -9.04 -8.76
CA VAL A 126 9.25 -8.85 -7.57
C VAL A 126 10.65 -9.40 -7.78
N TYR A 127 10.83 -10.58 -8.38
CA TYR A 127 12.15 -11.17 -8.65
C TYR A 127 12.42 -11.29 -10.15
N SER A 128 11.86 -10.36 -10.93
CA SER A 128 12.01 -10.37 -12.39
C SER A 128 13.47 -10.26 -12.83
N PRO A 129 13.99 -11.20 -13.64
CA PRO A 129 15.34 -11.10 -14.19
C PRO A 129 15.52 -9.89 -15.12
N THR A 130 14.44 -9.35 -15.67
CA THR A 130 14.48 -8.20 -16.59
C THR A 130 14.59 -6.86 -15.86
N ASP A 131 14.35 -6.83 -14.54
CA ASP A 131 14.52 -5.64 -13.72
C ASP A 131 15.97 -5.56 -13.21
N PRO A 132 16.76 -4.55 -13.60
CA PRO A 132 18.17 -4.44 -13.17
C PRO A 132 18.34 -4.36 -11.66
N SER A 133 17.33 -3.92 -10.92
CA SER A 133 17.39 -3.80 -9.46
C SER A 133 17.33 -5.15 -8.72
N THR A 134 16.95 -6.23 -9.41
CA THR A 134 16.83 -7.57 -8.81
C THR A 134 18.12 -8.37 -8.87
N GLU A 135 19.18 -7.85 -9.51
CA GLU A 135 20.44 -8.57 -9.75
C GLU A 135 20.22 -9.95 -10.41
N GLY A 136 19.39 -9.98 -11.46
CA GLY A 136 19.03 -11.20 -12.18
C GLY A 136 18.08 -12.11 -11.39
N GLY A 137 17.15 -11.51 -10.62
CA GLY A 137 16.17 -12.23 -9.81
C GLY A 137 16.66 -12.74 -8.46
N LYS A 138 17.90 -12.38 -8.06
CA LYS A 138 18.47 -12.77 -6.75
C LYS A 138 17.93 -11.95 -5.59
N LYS A 139 17.50 -10.71 -5.86
CA LYS A 139 16.96 -9.76 -4.88
C LYS A 139 15.58 -9.29 -5.30
N ALA A 140 14.78 -8.91 -4.31
CA ALA A 140 13.47 -8.31 -4.56
C ALA A 140 13.63 -6.92 -5.20
N SER A 141 12.80 -6.62 -6.20
CA SER A 141 12.77 -5.37 -6.95
C SER A 141 12.52 -4.21 -6.01
N LYS A 142 13.47 -3.28 -5.91
CA LYS A 142 13.30 -2.08 -5.07
C LYS A 142 12.08 -1.26 -5.49
N TRP A 143 11.69 -1.33 -6.77
CA TRP A 143 10.57 -0.61 -7.35
C TRP A 143 9.22 -1.17 -6.93
N TRP A 144 9.12 -2.48 -6.75
CA TRP A 144 7.93 -3.13 -6.19
C TRP A 144 7.92 -3.04 -4.66
N MET A 145 9.08 -3.23 -4.03
CA MET A 145 9.19 -3.15 -2.57
C MET A 145 8.98 -1.73 -2.03
N ALA A 146 9.11 -0.67 -2.84
CA ALA A 146 8.69 0.67 -2.45
C ALA A 146 7.19 0.76 -2.10
N PHE A 147 6.36 -0.08 -2.72
CA PHE A 147 4.91 -0.14 -2.51
C PHE A 147 4.51 -1.09 -1.39
N SER A 148 5.45 -1.90 -0.85
CA SER A 148 5.23 -2.60 0.42
C SER A 148 5.12 -1.64 1.61
N VAL A 149 5.46 -0.37 1.37
CA VAL A 149 5.50 0.71 2.35
C VAL A 149 4.73 1.90 1.80
N MET A 150 3.46 1.71 1.41
CA MET A 150 2.69 2.86 0.97
C MET A 150 2.26 3.72 2.16
N VAL A 151 3.13 4.69 2.45
CA VAL A 151 2.87 5.86 3.28
C VAL A 151 1.98 6.78 2.47
N TRP A 152 0.68 6.80 2.78
CA TRP A 152 -0.08 8.03 2.57
C TRP A 152 0.51 9.09 3.48
N ALA A 153 0.98 10.19 2.88
CA ALA A 153 1.45 11.36 3.60
C ALA A 153 0.31 11.92 4.49
N THR A 154 0.25 11.46 5.74
CA THR A 154 -0.41 12.17 6.82
C THR A 154 0.59 13.21 7.33
N THR A 155 0.82 14.22 6.50
CA THR A 155 1.70 15.32 6.88
C THR A 155 0.99 16.64 6.69
N PHE A 156 -0.05 16.85 7.49
CA PHE A 156 -0.48 18.21 7.81
C PHE A 156 0.71 18.91 8.50
N PRO A 157 0.94 20.20 8.24
CA PRO A 157 2.12 20.90 8.74
C PRO A 157 2.08 20.92 10.28
N LYS A 158 3.04 20.22 10.87
CA LYS A 158 3.23 20.15 12.31
C LYS A 158 4.20 21.25 12.72
N ARG A 159 3.88 21.99 13.78
CA ARG A 159 4.85 22.89 14.43
C ARG A 159 5.46 22.17 15.62
N LYS A 160 6.77 22.30 15.80
CA LYS A 160 7.46 21.80 17.00
C LYS A 160 6.93 22.58 18.20
N ASN A 161 6.38 21.89 19.20
CA ASN A 161 5.89 22.51 20.42
C ASN A 161 6.20 21.59 21.61
N SER A 162 7.25 21.92 22.36
CA SER A 162 7.71 21.13 23.51
C SER A 162 6.74 21.09 24.69
N SER A 163 5.69 21.92 24.68
CA SER A 163 4.67 21.96 25.72
C SER A 163 3.42 21.14 25.36
N ALA A 164 3.35 20.59 24.15
CA ALA A 164 2.24 19.74 23.70
C ALA A 164 2.46 18.27 24.09
N LEU A 165 1.37 17.51 24.23
CA LEU A 165 1.37 16.10 24.66
C LEU A 165 2.36 15.20 23.88
N TYR A 166 2.51 15.46 22.58
CA TYR A 166 3.39 14.71 21.68
C TYR A 166 4.66 15.47 21.27
N ASP A 167 5.02 16.55 21.96
CA ASP A 167 6.08 17.51 21.59
C ASP A 167 5.89 18.15 20.20
N ALA A 168 4.67 18.08 19.66
CA ALA A 168 4.29 18.57 18.35
C ALA A 168 2.83 19.03 18.41
N THR A 169 2.52 20.11 17.69
CA THR A 169 1.15 20.56 17.47
C THR A 169 0.69 20.09 16.10
N CYS A 170 -0.29 19.19 16.08
CA CYS A 170 -0.97 18.73 14.86
C CYS A 170 -2.23 19.58 14.60
N LYS A 171 -2.67 19.68 13.34
CA LYS A 171 -3.76 20.59 12.95
C LYS A 171 -5.12 20.14 13.44
N HIS A 172 -5.36 18.83 13.53
CA HIS A 172 -6.61 18.25 14.03
C HIS A 172 -6.47 17.73 15.46
N GLY A 173 -5.60 18.38 16.24
CA GLY A 173 -5.37 18.06 17.64
C GLY A 173 -4.60 16.77 17.88
N ASP A 174 -4.67 16.30 19.12
CA ASP A 174 -3.86 15.20 19.62
C ASP A 174 -4.17 13.85 18.94
N ILE A 175 -5.41 13.65 18.50
CA ILE A 175 -5.82 12.44 17.80
C ILE A 175 -5.06 12.26 16.48
N GLU A 176 -4.79 13.35 15.76
CA GLU A 176 -3.99 13.33 14.54
C GLU A 176 -2.53 13.01 14.85
N CYS A 177 -1.96 13.63 15.89
CA CYS A 177 -0.59 13.34 16.33
C CYS A 177 -0.43 11.87 16.72
N ARG A 178 -1.43 11.31 17.41
CA ARG A 178 -1.46 9.90 17.76
C ARG A 178 -1.56 9.02 16.52
N GLY A 179 -2.46 9.31 15.58
CA GLY A 179 -2.60 8.58 14.32
C GLY A 179 -1.33 8.60 13.47
N ASN A 180 -0.66 9.75 13.40
CA ASN A 180 0.64 9.88 12.77
C ASN A 180 1.69 8.98 13.44
N ILE A 181 1.68 8.92 14.77
CA ILE A 181 2.57 8.01 15.51
C ILE A 181 2.22 6.56 15.19
N GLN A 182 0.94 6.17 15.14
CA GLN A 182 0.52 4.82 14.76
C GLN A 182 1.09 4.42 13.39
N GLN A 183 0.91 5.29 12.39
CA GLN A 183 1.40 5.06 11.03
C GLN A 183 2.94 5.04 10.92
N LEU A 184 3.63 5.85 11.73
CA LEU A 184 5.10 5.84 11.82
C LEU A 184 5.64 4.62 12.58
N SER A 185 4.84 4.05 13.48
CA SER A 185 5.24 2.95 14.35
C SER A 185 5.19 1.60 13.65
N SER A 186 4.20 1.39 12.78
CA SER A 186 4.15 0.22 11.91
C SER A 186 3.56 0.57 10.56
N LEU A 187 4.38 0.33 9.54
CA LEU A 187 4.07 0.62 8.14
C LEU A 187 3.08 -0.39 7.54
N GLN A 188 2.93 -1.56 8.19
CA GLN A 188 2.15 -2.68 7.67
C GLN A 188 0.64 -2.41 7.71
N PHE A 189 0.16 -1.64 8.69
CA PHE A 189 -1.27 -1.36 8.82
C PHE A 189 -1.66 0.06 8.39
N VAL A 190 -0.72 0.84 7.82
CA VAL A 190 -0.98 2.17 7.25
C VAL A 190 -2.06 2.10 6.18
N GLN A 191 -2.03 1.10 5.31
CA GLN A 191 -3.05 0.90 4.29
C GLN A 191 -4.43 0.68 4.92
N CYS A 192 -4.52 -0.16 5.95
CA CYS A 192 -5.76 -0.39 6.67
C CYS A 192 -6.27 0.86 7.41
N LEU A 193 -5.40 1.61 8.10
CA LEU A 193 -5.81 2.83 8.80
C LEU A 193 -6.32 3.92 7.86
N ASN A 194 -5.73 4.02 6.67
CA ASN A 194 -6.17 4.96 5.65
C ASN A 194 -7.38 4.44 4.85
N TYR A 195 -7.82 3.20 5.10
CA TYR A 195 -9.01 2.63 4.52
C TYR A 195 -10.23 2.85 5.45
N GLY A 196 -11.10 3.80 5.07
CA GLY A 196 -12.31 4.17 5.80
C GLY A 196 -12.34 5.64 6.22
N GLU A 197 -13.18 5.98 7.21
CA GLU A 197 -13.32 7.37 7.68
C GLU A 197 -12.04 7.90 8.33
N LEU A 198 -11.59 9.09 7.93
CA LEU A 198 -10.40 9.73 8.50
C LEU A 198 -10.52 10.04 10.00
N SER A 199 -11.76 10.20 10.49
CA SER A 199 -12.09 10.49 11.90
C SER A 199 -11.59 9.42 12.87
N ARG A 200 -11.44 8.17 12.41
CA ARG A 200 -11.03 7.04 13.25
C ARG A 200 -9.51 6.93 13.43
N ILE A 201 -8.73 7.62 12.59
CA ILE A 201 -7.26 7.53 12.60
C ILE A 201 -6.75 8.11 13.93
N GLY A 202 -5.91 7.36 14.64
CA GLY A 202 -5.42 7.72 15.99
C GLY A 202 -6.18 7.05 17.13
N THR A 203 -7.32 6.41 16.88
CA THR A 203 -8.02 5.62 17.89
C THR A 203 -7.39 4.25 18.09
N ASP A 204 -7.48 3.70 19.30
CA ASP A 204 -7.03 2.32 19.59
C ASP A 204 -7.88 1.27 18.89
N ASN A 205 -9.18 1.52 18.74
CA ASN A 205 -10.08 0.59 18.05
C ASN A 205 -9.69 0.43 16.58
N ALA A 206 -9.42 1.54 15.87
CA ALA A 206 -9.00 1.47 14.47
C ALA A 206 -7.65 0.77 14.33
N ALA A 207 -6.70 1.11 15.20
CA ALA A 207 -5.36 0.57 15.11
C ALA A 207 -5.30 -0.91 15.54
N SER A 208 -6.11 -1.32 16.52
CA SER A 208 -6.27 -2.73 16.91
C SER A 208 -6.95 -3.56 15.84
N ALA A 209 -8.02 -3.04 15.22
CA ALA A 209 -8.65 -3.71 14.08
C ALA A 209 -7.65 -3.90 12.93
N CYS A 210 -6.87 -2.86 12.63
CA CYS A 210 -5.87 -2.91 11.57
C CYS A 210 -4.64 -3.75 11.91
N ALA A 211 -4.25 -3.84 13.18
CA ALA A 211 -3.20 -4.76 13.64
C ALA A 211 -3.63 -6.23 13.37
N LYS A 212 -4.89 -6.58 13.67
CA LYS A 212 -5.42 -7.93 13.41
C LYS A 212 -5.38 -8.28 11.92
N VAL A 213 -5.69 -7.32 11.04
CA VAL A 213 -5.63 -7.51 9.59
C VAL A 213 -4.22 -7.92 9.12
N VAL A 214 -3.18 -7.36 9.74
CA VAL A 214 -1.79 -7.67 9.40
C VAL A 214 -1.20 -8.83 10.21
N GLY A 215 -2.03 -9.57 10.96
CA GLY A 215 -1.61 -10.73 11.74
C GLY A 215 -0.87 -10.37 13.04
N HIS A 216 -1.07 -9.17 13.58
CA HIS A 216 -0.46 -8.71 14.82
C HIS A 216 -1.53 -8.36 15.87
N ASN A 217 -1.21 -8.55 17.15
CA ASN A 217 -2.06 -8.04 18.23
C ASN A 217 -1.62 -6.63 18.64
N TRP A 218 -2.59 -5.80 19.03
CA TRP A 218 -2.38 -4.39 19.34
C TRP A 218 -1.49 -4.17 20.57
N ASP A 219 -1.50 -5.10 21.52
CA ASP A 219 -0.74 -5.16 22.76
C ASP A 219 0.76 -5.46 22.58
N ALA A 220 1.23 -5.63 21.34
CA ALA A 220 2.61 -5.92 21.02
C ALA A 220 3.49 -4.64 20.87
N ARG A 221 4.52 -4.74 20.04
CA ARG A 221 5.53 -3.71 19.77
C ARG A 221 4.93 -2.35 19.36
N GLU A 222 3.75 -2.40 18.73
CA GLU A 222 3.03 -1.29 18.13
C GLU A 222 2.47 -0.34 19.20
N GLN A 223 1.69 -0.83 20.16
CA GLN A 223 1.17 0.01 21.26
C GLN A 223 2.32 0.60 22.11
N HIS A 224 3.34 -0.19 22.43
CA HIS A 224 4.52 0.33 23.13
C HIS A 224 5.25 1.41 22.34
N CYS A 225 5.26 1.33 21.00
CA CYS A 225 5.82 2.39 20.16
C CYS A 225 4.93 3.64 20.18
N VAL A 226 3.60 3.47 20.12
CA VAL A 226 2.62 4.55 20.07
C VAL A 226 2.60 5.37 21.36
N ASP A 227 2.53 4.70 22.50
CA ASP A 227 2.45 5.34 23.80
C ASP A 227 3.86 5.73 24.33
N GLY A 228 4.90 5.12 23.75
CA GLY A 228 6.28 5.28 24.19
C GLY A 228 7.05 6.45 23.57
N LYS A 229 8.27 6.67 24.11
CA LYS A 229 9.21 7.70 23.62
C LYS A 229 9.63 7.47 22.16
N ARG A 230 9.60 6.22 21.67
CA ARG A 230 9.99 5.87 20.30
C ARG A 230 9.06 6.51 19.28
N GLY A 231 7.75 6.37 19.43
CA GLY A 231 6.75 6.98 18.53
C GLY A 231 6.87 8.50 18.50
N ARG A 232 6.99 9.13 19.68
CA ARG A 232 7.24 10.58 19.79
C ARG A 232 8.51 11.02 19.07
N LYS A 233 9.60 10.26 19.19
CA LYS A 233 10.86 10.55 18.47
C LYS A 233 10.69 10.45 16.95
N LEU A 234 9.94 9.46 16.47
CA LEU A 234 9.62 9.32 15.04
C LEU A 234 8.78 10.49 14.53
N LEU A 235 7.75 10.88 15.29
CA LEU A 235 6.93 12.05 14.98
C LEU A 235 7.78 13.32 14.88
N ARG A 236 8.66 13.58 15.86
CA ARG A 236 9.57 14.74 15.85
C ARG A 236 10.50 14.75 14.65
N LYS A 237 11.01 13.59 14.22
CA LYS A 237 11.83 13.49 13.00
C LYS A 237 11.01 13.78 11.75
N SER A 238 9.80 13.24 11.66
CA SER A 238 8.86 13.52 10.57
C SER A 238 8.58 15.03 10.48
N VAL A 239 8.19 15.69 11.59
CA VAL A 239 7.95 17.14 11.67
C VAL A 239 9.13 17.95 11.16
N LYS A 240 10.34 17.63 11.62
CA LYS A 240 11.57 18.32 11.18
C LYS A 240 11.81 18.20 9.69
N ARG A 241 11.57 17.01 9.12
CA ARG A 241 11.71 16.78 7.68
C ARG A 241 10.71 17.64 6.91
N THR A 242 9.43 17.61 7.29
CA THR A 242 8.37 18.41 6.68
C THR A 242 8.70 19.90 6.68
N HIS A 243 9.19 20.42 7.81
CA HIS A 243 9.58 21.83 7.92
C HIS A 243 10.80 22.16 7.06
N LYS A 244 11.77 21.25 6.94
CA LYS A 244 12.96 21.45 6.10
C LYS A 244 12.60 21.61 4.62
N HIS A 245 11.59 20.89 4.15
CA HIS A 245 11.14 20.94 2.75
C HIS A 245 9.94 21.87 2.54
N GLU A 246 9.66 22.76 3.51
CA GLU A 246 8.57 23.74 3.44
C GLU A 246 7.20 23.13 3.09
N VAL A 247 6.98 21.88 3.47
CA VAL A 247 5.74 21.17 3.18
C VAL A 247 4.64 21.69 4.09
N GLN A 248 3.75 22.51 3.52
CA GLN A 248 2.64 23.12 4.27
C GLN A 248 1.30 22.41 4.06
N LYS A 249 1.21 21.49 3.10
CA LYS A 249 -0.02 20.78 2.74
C LYS A 249 0.20 19.27 2.68
N SER A 250 -0.84 18.48 2.95
CA SER A 250 -0.73 17.04 3.20
C SER A 250 -0.58 16.18 1.94
N ALA A 251 -0.98 16.68 0.78
CA ALA A 251 -0.81 16.01 -0.50
C ALA A 251 0.18 16.77 -1.38
N THR A 252 1.33 17.11 -0.77
CA THR A 252 2.49 17.62 -1.47
C THR A 252 3.32 16.45 -1.98
N VAL A 253 3.56 16.42 -3.29
CA VAL A 253 4.41 15.44 -3.97
C VAL A 253 5.83 15.99 -4.02
N LEU A 254 6.79 15.19 -3.56
CA LEU A 254 8.20 15.54 -3.63
C LEU A 254 8.95 14.53 -4.50
N ILE A 255 9.80 15.03 -5.37
CA ILE A 255 10.78 14.24 -6.13
C ILE A 255 12.16 14.76 -5.74
N ASN A 256 13.02 13.86 -5.26
CA ASN A 256 14.36 14.21 -4.77
C ASN A 256 14.38 15.45 -3.84
N ASP A 257 13.51 15.43 -2.82
CA ASP A 257 13.39 16.48 -1.81
C ASP A 257 12.92 17.87 -2.32
N GLU A 258 12.56 17.98 -3.60
CA GLU A 258 11.95 19.16 -4.22
C GLU A 258 10.44 18.98 -4.35
N VAL A 259 9.67 20.02 -4.03
CA VAL A 259 8.21 20.02 -4.15
C VAL A 259 7.84 20.23 -5.61
N ILE A 260 7.25 19.20 -6.25
CA ILE A 260 6.94 19.24 -7.68
C ILE A 260 5.46 19.48 -7.99
N CYS A 261 4.56 19.22 -7.03
CA CYS A 261 3.12 19.34 -7.23
C CYS A 261 2.40 19.26 -5.88
N VAL A 262 1.29 19.97 -5.71
CA VAL A 262 0.50 19.97 -4.48
C VAL A 262 -0.98 19.75 -4.80
N HIS A 263 -1.64 18.86 -4.08
CA HIS A 263 -3.08 18.66 -4.21
C HIS A 263 -3.81 19.19 -2.97
N ASP A 264 -4.72 20.14 -3.16
CA ASP A 264 -5.50 20.76 -2.06
C ASP A 264 -6.90 21.10 -2.57
N GLY A 265 -7.76 20.07 -2.64
CA GLY A 265 -9.04 20.12 -3.37
C GLY A 265 -8.87 20.05 -4.89
N SER A 266 -7.85 20.72 -5.43
CA SER A 266 -7.40 20.64 -6.82
C SER A 266 -5.87 20.56 -6.89
N TRP A 267 -5.33 20.15 -8.04
CA TRP A 267 -3.90 20.22 -8.31
C TRP A 267 -3.44 21.69 -8.43
N GLN A 268 -2.33 22.00 -7.78
CA GLN A 268 -1.74 23.34 -7.63
C GLN A 268 -0.22 23.23 -7.68
N SER A 269 0.44 24.24 -8.24
CA SER A 269 1.91 24.32 -8.29
C SER A 269 2.56 23.09 -8.95
N CYS A 270 2.00 22.62 -10.07
CA CYS A 270 2.45 21.44 -10.82
C CYS A 270 3.03 21.84 -12.19
N PRO A 271 4.20 22.50 -12.25
CA PRO A 271 4.78 23.00 -13.51
C PRO A 271 5.09 21.88 -14.50
N GLY A 272 5.37 20.67 -14.01
CA GLY A 272 5.58 19.48 -14.83
C GLY A 272 4.29 18.79 -15.29
N GLY A 273 3.12 19.30 -14.92
CA GLY A 273 1.82 18.66 -15.11
C GLY A 273 1.40 17.79 -13.93
N HIS A 274 0.15 17.34 -13.94
CA HIS A 274 -0.49 16.60 -12.84
C HIS A 274 -1.17 15.31 -13.29
N GLU A 275 -1.00 14.91 -14.55
CA GLU A 275 -1.48 13.63 -15.05
C GLU A 275 -0.49 12.52 -14.71
N ILE A 276 -0.93 11.26 -14.77
CA ILE A 276 -0.09 10.09 -14.45
C ILE A 276 1.20 10.10 -15.30
N GLY A 277 1.08 10.40 -16.59
CA GLY A 277 2.23 10.48 -17.50
C GLY A 277 3.22 11.58 -17.15
N ASP A 278 2.77 12.67 -16.53
CA ASP A 278 3.62 13.78 -16.10
C ASP A 278 4.50 13.40 -14.91
N PHE A 279 3.93 12.69 -13.94
CA PHE A 279 4.68 12.19 -12.80
C PHE A 279 5.71 11.14 -13.21
N VAL A 280 5.33 10.19 -14.06
CA VAL A 280 6.26 9.17 -14.59
C VAL A 280 7.45 9.83 -15.26
N ARG A 281 7.20 10.78 -16.17
CA ARG A 281 8.26 11.49 -16.90
C ARG A 281 9.20 12.26 -15.97
N GLN A 282 8.66 12.94 -14.95
CA GLN A 282 9.47 13.67 -13.97
C GLN A 282 10.32 12.74 -13.10
N ILE A 283 9.77 11.59 -12.67
CA ILE A 283 10.50 10.58 -11.89
C ILE A 283 11.64 9.98 -12.72
N GLU A 284 11.38 9.62 -13.98
CA GLU A 284 12.39 9.04 -14.87
C GLU A 284 13.51 10.04 -15.18
N ALA A 285 13.17 11.30 -15.43
CA ALA A 285 14.15 12.36 -15.66
C ALA A 285 15.06 12.55 -14.45
N GLU A 286 14.48 12.61 -13.25
CA GLU A 286 15.26 12.74 -12.02
C GLU A 286 16.11 11.51 -11.75
N TRP A 287 15.58 10.32 -12.02
CA TRP A 287 16.33 9.07 -11.88
C TRP A 287 17.58 9.07 -12.76
N LYS A 288 17.47 9.50 -14.02
CA LYS A 288 18.62 9.63 -14.94
C LYS A 288 19.63 10.65 -14.42
N ARG A 289 19.17 11.76 -13.85
CA ARG A 289 20.01 12.83 -13.31
C ARG A 289 20.89 12.36 -12.15
N ILE A 290 20.32 11.58 -11.22
CA ILE A 290 21.03 11.12 -10.02
C ILE A 290 21.78 9.79 -10.24
N ASN A 291 21.49 9.06 -11.33
CA ASN A 291 22.18 7.82 -11.72
C ASN A 291 22.80 7.94 -13.12
N PRO A 292 23.80 8.82 -13.33
CA PRO A 292 24.48 8.87 -14.61
C PRO A 292 25.17 7.54 -14.89
N GLU A 293 25.02 7.01 -16.12
CA GLU A 293 25.75 5.83 -16.56
C GLU A 293 27.26 6.12 -16.44
N LYS A 294 27.99 5.24 -15.75
CA LYS A 294 29.45 5.29 -15.76
C LYS A 294 29.88 5.05 -17.20
N LYS A 295 30.29 6.11 -17.90
CA LYS A 295 31.09 5.95 -19.12
C LYS A 295 32.30 5.11 -18.75
N HIS A 296 32.36 3.88 -19.23
CA HIS A 296 33.59 3.12 -19.26
C HIS A 296 34.57 3.95 -20.11
N ALA A 297 35.57 4.52 -19.46
CA ALA A 297 36.71 5.10 -20.16
C ALA A 297 37.47 3.93 -20.79
N GLU A 298 37.49 3.89 -22.12
CA GLU A 298 38.45 3.11 -22.90
C GLU A 298 39.89 3.61 -22.64
#